data_AF-A0A9K3J4D2-F1
#
_entry.id   AF-A0A9K3J4D2-F1
#
_cell.length_a   1.000
_cell.length_b   1.000
_cell.length_c   1.000
_cell.angle_alpha   90.00
_cell.angle_beta   90.00
_cell.angle_gamma   90.00
#
_symmetry.space_group_name_H-M   'P 1'
#
loop_
_entity.id
_entity.type
_entity.pdbx_description
1 polymer ?
#
loop_
_entity_poly.entity_id
_entity_poly.type
_entity_poly.pdbx_seq_one_letter_code
_entity_poly.pdbx_strand_id
1 'polypeptide(L)' 'MNTIQRPRRYPGDQAAPFDARGIINHYGSEEWGEYAIPEVHLSQRFKYDDNGYYHCCASIPLNP' A
#
# COMPACT_ATOMS: atom_id res chain seq x y z
N MET A 1 -3.18 -11.19 -10.77
CA MET A 1 -1.82 -10.94 -11.31
C MET A 1 -1.92 -9.93 -12.44
N ASN A 2 -1.40 -8.72 -12.24
CA ASN A 2 -1.11 -7.76 -13.31
C ASN A 2 0.14 -6.97 -12.85
N THR A 3 1.31 -7.34 -13.37
CA THR A 3 2.54 -6.58 -13.16
C THR A 3 2.59 -5.47 -14.20
N ILE A 4 2.25 -4.25 -13.80
CA ILE A 4 2.52 -3.07 -14.63
C ILE A 4 4.04 -3.01 -14.80
N GLN A 5 4.51 -3.41 -15.98
CA GLN A 5 5.88 -3.24 -16.39
C GLN A 5 6.12 -1.74 -16.53
N ARG A 6 6.98 -1.19 -15.68
CA ARG A 6 7.37 0.23 -15.75
C ARG A 6 8.03 0.48 -17.12
N PRO A 7 7.61 1.50 -17.89
CA PRO A 7 8.27 1.81 -19.15
C PRO A 7 9.76 2.09 -18.89
N ARG A 8 10.63 1.55 -19.75
CA ARG A 8 12.08 1.73 -19.65
C ARG A 8 12.42 3.22 -19.77
N ARG A 9 13.09 3.76 -18.75
CA ARG A 9 13.62 5.14 -18.75
C ARG A 9 14.85 5.21 -19.65
N TYR A 10 14.95 6.26 -20.47
CA TYR A 10 16.08 6.50 -21.35
C TYR A 10 17.34 6.85 -20.50
N PRO A 11 18.54 6.34 -20.86
CA PRO A 11 19.76 6.69 -20.14
C PRO A 11 20.02 8.19 -20.25
N GLY A 12 19.96 8.92 -19.13
CA GLY A 12 20.09 10.38 -19.07
C GLY A 12 18.91 11.08 -18.39
N ASP A 13 17.75 10.43 -18.36
CA ASP A 13 16.60 10.87 -17.59
C ASP A 13 16.76 10.30 -16.17
N GLN A 14 17.52 11.01 -15.33
CA GLN A 14 17.52 10.70 -13.90
C GLN A 14 16.08 10.80 -13.44
N ALA A 15 15.50 9.64 -13.15
CA ALA A 15 14.20 9.52 -12.57
C ALA A 15 14.04 10.50 -11.41
N ALA A 16 13.35 11.62 -11.65
CA ALA A 16 13.06 12.55 -10.59
C ALA A 16 12.35 11.77 -9.48
N PRO A 17 12.77 11.92 -8.21
CA PRO A 17 12.05 11.31 -7.11
C PRO A 17 10.60 11.78 -7.13
N PHE A 18 9.68 10.93 -6.67
CA PHE A 18 8.27 11.27 -6.58
C PHE A 18 8.08 12.46 -5.63
N ASP A 19 7.51 13.56 -6.13
CA ASP A 19 7.19 14.74 -5.32
C ASP A 19 5.74 14.67 -4.81
N ALA A 20 5.58 14.32 -3.54
CA ALA A 20 4.27 14.19 -2.90
C ALA A 20 3.75 15.50 -2.28
N ARG A 21 4.51 16.61 -2.32
CA ARG A 21 4.18 17.83 -1.56
C ARG A 21 2.82 18.43 -1.94
N GLY A 22 2.48 18.42 -3.22
CA GLY A 22 1.17 18.91 -3.69
C GLY A 22 0.00 18.08 -3.14
N ILE A 23 0.17 16.76 -3.04
CA ILE A 23 -0.85 15.85 -2.48
C ILE A 23 -1.02 16.13 -0.99
N ILE A 24 0.08 16.23 -0.25
CA ILE A 24 0.05 16.51 1.19
C ILE A 24 -0.56 17.91 1.44
N ASN A 25 -0.24 18.92 0.63
CA ASN A 25 -0.81 20.26 0.79
C ASN A 25 -2.34 20.27 0.58
N HIS A 26 -2.85 19.45 -0.33
CA HIS A 26 -4.27 19.42 -0.65
C HIS A 26 -5.06 18.52 0.30
N TYR A 27 -4.51 17.37 0.69
CA TYR A 27 -5.23 16.33 1.43
C TYR A 27 -4.73 16.11 2.87
N GLY A 28 -3.65 16.78 3.28
CA GLY A 28 -2.96 16.50 4.55
C GLY A 28 -3.75 16.89 5.79
N SER A 29 -4.79 17.71 5.65
CA SER A 29 -5.71 18.09 6.72
C SER A 29 -7.05 17.35 6.65
N GLU A 30 -7.22 16.43 5.70
CA GLU A 30 -8.46 15.67 5.58
C GLU A 30 -8.53 14.59 6.67
N GLU A 31 -9.68 14.52 7.35
CA GLU A 31 -9.99 13.47 8.30
C GLU A 31 -10.63 12.30 7.54
N TRP A 32 -9.90 11.19 7.41
CA TRP A 32 -10.31 10.01 6.62
C TRP A 32 -11.21 9.04 7.40
N GLY A 33 -11.57 9.41 8.63
CA GLY A 33 -12.34 8.60 9.56
C GLY A 33 -11.48 7.75 10.50
N GLU A 34 -12.16 7.00 11.37
CA GLU A 34 -11.55 6.14 12.37
C GLU A 34 -11.78 4.67 12.03
N TYR A 35 -10.78 3.82 12.30
CA TYR A 35 -10.88 2.39 12.12
C TYR A 35 -10.28 1.67 13.32
N ALA A 36 -11.12 0.97 14.09
CA ALA A 36 -10.67 0.13 15.19
C ALA A 36 -9.98 -1.11 14.62
N ILE A 37 -8.70 -1.30 14.95
CA ILE A 37 -7.91 -2.44 14.45
C ILE A 37 -8.41 -3.72 15.13
N PRO A 38 -9.02 -4.68 14.38
CA PRO A 38 -9.62 -5.85 15.00
C PRO A 38 -8.59 -6.96 15.27
N GLU A 39 -7.53 -7.04 14.46
CA GLU A 39 -6.57 -8.13 14.48
C GLU A 39 -5.23 -7.77 13.82
N VAL A 40 -4.21 -8.58 14.06
CA VAL A 40 -2.89 -8.52 13.43
C VAL A 40 -2.70 -9.74 12.53
N HIS A 41 -2.43 -9.52 11.23
CA HIS A 41 -2.18 -10.58 10.26
C HIS A 41 -0.68 -10.86 10.06
N LEU A 42 -0.29 -12.14 10.12
CA LEU A 42 0.95 -12.63 9.53
C LEU A 42 0.73 -12.86 8.03
N SER A 43 1.20 -11.94 7.20
CA SER A 43 1.00 -11.98 5.75
C SER A 43 2.18 -12.55 4.98
N GLN A 44 1.91 -13.30 3.90
CA GLN A 44 2.94 -13.74 2.96
C GLN A 44 3.16 -12.70 1.86
N ARG A 45 4.41 -12.21 1.75
CA ARG A 45 4.78 -11.27 0.68
C ARG A 45 4.66 -11.95 -0.70
N PHE A 46 4.14 -11.22 -1.67
CA PHE A 46 3.91 -11.64 -3.06
C PHE A 46 2.89 -12.77 -3.27
N LYS A 47 2.10 -13.10 -2.25
CA LYS A 47 0.93 -13.96 -2.36
C LYS A 47 -0.30 -13.17 -1.94
N TYR A 48 -1.39 -13.33 -2.68
CA TYR A 48 -2.61 -12.55 -2.49
C TYR A 48 -3.80 -13.51 -2.49
N ASP A 49 -4.82 -13.15 -1.72
CA ASP A 49 -6.12 -13.84 -1.74
C ASP A 49 -7.03 -13.23 -2.82
N ASP A 50 -8.17 -13.88 -3.08
CA ASP A 50 -9.11 -13.47 -4.14
C ASP A 50 -9.71 -12.08 -3.92
N ASN A 51 -9.70 -11.58 -2.68
CA ASN A 51 -10.15 -10.25 -2.30
C ASN A 51 -9.12 -9.12 -2.57
N GLY A 52 -7.93 -9.45 -3.05
CA GLY A 52 -6.86 -8.50 -3.39
C GLY A 52 -5.95 -8.10 -2.23
N TYR A 53 -6.17 -8.61 -1.02
CA TYR A 53 -5.27 -8.43 0.11
C TYR A 53 -4.12 -9.45 0.08
N TYR A 54 -3.06 -9.19 0.84
CA TYR A 54 -2.01 -10.19 1.03
C TYR A 54 -2.59 -11.45 1.68
N HIS A 55 -2.06 -12.60 1.29
CA HIS A 55 -2.46 -13.88 1.86
C HIS A 55 -2.16 -13.93 3.36
N CYS A 56 -3.19 -14.14 4.18
CA CYS A 56 -3.07 -14.25 5.62
C CYS A 56 -2.71 -15.69 6.03
N CYS A 57 -1.50 -15.87 6.57
CA CYS A 57 -1.02 -17.15 7.08
C CYS A 57 -1.56 -17.45 8.49
N ALA A 58 -1.73 -16.41 9.30
CA ALA A 58 -2.26 -16.48 10.66
C ALA A 58 -2.78 -15.10 11.08
N SER A 59 -3.75 -15.09 12.00
CA SER A 59 -4.29 -13.86 12.58
C SER A 59 -4.31 -13.93 14.10
N ILE A 60 -4.09 -12.78 14.75
CA ILE A 60 -4.18 -12.59 16.20
C ILE A 60 -5.23 -11.51 16.48
N PRO A 61 -6.38 -11.84 17.09
CA PRO A 61 -7.40 -10.84 17.44
C PRO A 61 -6.87 -9.89 18.53
N LEU A 62 -7.16 -8.60 18.39
CA LEU A 62 -6.77 -7.56 19.36
C LEU A 62 -7.91 -7.16 20.30
N ASN A 63 -9.14 -7.53 19.95
CA ASN A 63 -10.30 -7.38 20.82
C ASN A 63 -10.68 -8.77 21.38
N PRO A 64 -10.81 -8.93 22.71
CA PRO A 64 -11.31 -10.16 23.32
C PRO A 64 -12.79 -10.41 23.03
#